data_AF-A0A7Y7CQN2-F1
#
_entry.id   AF-A0A7Y7CQN2-F1
#
_cell.length_a   1.000
_cell.length_b   1.000
_cell.length_c   1.000
_cell.angle_alpha   90.00
_cell.angle_beta   90.00
_cell.angle_gamma   90.00
#
_symmetry.space_group_name_H-M   'P 1'
#
loop_
_entity.id
_entity.type
_entity.pdbx_description
1 polymer ?
#
loop_
_entity_poly.entity_id
_entity_poly.type
_entity_poly.pdbx_seq_one_letter_code
_entity_poly.pdbx_strand_id
1 'polypeptide(L)'
;MKFPKLHKLLHWEFWPSALFYVPNLPYAIFLAIKAKHPVFFSVVNPAIKSSGNGSESKFATLALIPNNFKPKSVLHKVDSSFSI
;
A
#
# COMPACT_ATOMS: atom_id res chain seq x y z
N MET A 1 23.34 -1.58 23.85
CA MET A 1 22.67 -0.40 24.45
C MET A 1 22.07 -0.80 25.79
N LYS A 2 22.24 -0.01 26.87
CA LYS A 2 21.90 -0.43 28.25
C LYS A 2 20.42 -0.68 28.54
N PHE A 3 19.49 -0.31 27.64
CA PHE A 3 18.04 -0.51 27.84
C PHE A 3 17.30 -0.82 26.51
N PRO A 4 17.23 -2.09 26.07
CA PRO A 4 16.68 -2.45 24.76
C PRO A 4 15.18 -2.16 24.59
N LYS A 5 14.41 -2.12 25.70
CA LYS A 5 12.98 -1.77 25.66
C LYS A 5 12.75 -0.30 25.33
N LEU A 6 13.57 0.60 25.88
CA LEU A 6 13.48 2.03 25.61
C LEU A 6 13.87 2.35 24.16
N HIS A 7 14.85 1.63 23.61
CA HIS A 7 15.19 1.72 22.18
C HIS A 7 13.96 1.48 21.31
N LYS A 8 13.31 0.33 21.46
CA LYS A 8 12.15 -0.04 20.65
C LYS A 8 10.95 0.91 20.82
N LEU A 9 10.79 1.50 22.01
CA LEU A 9 9.72 2.48 22.24
C LEU A 9 9.99 3.81 21.53
N LEU A 10 11.25 4.26 21.45
CA LEU A 10 11.60 5.55 20.84
C LEU A 10 11.88 5.46 19.33
N HIS A 11 12.02 4.25 18.80
CA HIS A 11 12.36 3.98 17.40
C HIS A 11 11.15 3.36 16.70
N TRP A 12 10.55 4.14 15.80
CA TRP A 12 9.27 3.82 15.15
C TRP A 12 9.34 2.56 14.29
N GLU A 13 10.51 2.17 13.81
CA GLU A 13 10.69 0.95 13.00
C GLU A 13 10.39 -0.34 13.78
N PHE A 14 10.35 -0.28 15.12
CA PHE A 14 9.97 -1.39 15.98
C PHE A 14 8.50 -1.36 16.42
N TRP A 15 7.75 -0.32 16.05
CA TRP A 15 6.35 -0.19 16.45
C TRP A 15 5.48 -1.13 15.61
N PRO A 16 4.41 -1.71 16.19
CA PRO A 16 3.47 -2.49 15.41
C PRO A 16 2.75 -1.59 14.40
N SER A 17 2.51 -2.10 13.19
CA SER A 17 1.88 -1.34 12.10
C SER A 17 0.56 -0.67 12.52
N ALA A 18 -0.20 -1.29 13.43
CA ALA A 18 -1.46 -0.76 13.94
C ALA A 18 -1.33 0.65 14.56
N LEU A 19 -0.20 1.00 15.18
CA LEU A 19 0.00 2.33 15.75
C LEU A 19 -0.01 3.44 14.69
N PHE A 20 0.26 3.12 13.43
CA PHE A 20 0.21 4.08 12.33
C PHE A 20 -1.19 4.20 11.72
N TYR A 21 -2.01 3.15 11.78
CA TYR A 21 -3.33 3.12 11.13
C TYR A 21 -4.47 3.48 12.08
N VAL A 22 -4.43 3.03 13.34
CA VAL A 22 -5.50 3.28 14.33
C VAL A 22 -5.77 4.77 14.55
N PRO A 23 -4.75 5.65 14.68
CA PRO A 23 -4.99 7.08 14.85
C PRO A 23 -5.75 7.74 13.67
N ASN A 24 -5.72 7.14 12.49
CA ASN A 24 -6.42 7.66 11.31
C ASN A 24 -7.90 7.25 11.25
N LEU A 25 -8.34 6.28 12.07
CA LEU A 25 -9.71 5.76 12.04
C LEU A 25 -10.79 6.82 12.33
N PRO A 26 -10.65 7.73 13.32
CA PRO A 26 -11.67 8.75 13.56
C PRO A 26 -11.92 9.63 12.33
N TYR A 27 -10.85 10.02 11.64
CA TYR A 27 -10.96 10.82 10.42
C TYR A 27 -11.53 10.01 9.25
N ALA A 28 -11.12 8.74 9.10
CA ALA A 28 -11.69 7.84 8.09
C ALA A 28 -13.20 7.61 8.30
N ILE A 29 -13.65 7.46 9.56
CA ILE A 29 -15.07 7.34 9.90
C ILE A 29 -15.81 8.62 9.53
N PHE A 30 -15.27 9.79 9.88
CA PHE A 30 -15.85 11.07 9.48
C PHE A 30 -15.99 11.19 7.95
N LEU A 31 -14.96 10.80 7.19
CA LEU A 31 -15.01 10.80 5.73
C LEU A 31 -16.02 9.80 5.17
N ALA A 32 -16.13 8.61 5.75
CA ALA A 32 -17.13 7.61 5.35
C ALA A 32 -18.56 8.12 5.54
N ILE A 33 -18.85 8.80 6.65
CA ILE A 33 -20.14 9.45 6.93
C ILE A 33 -20.38 10.56 5.91
N LYS A 34 -19.40 11.45 5.70
CA LYS A 34 -19.51 12.57 4.75
C LYS A 34 -19.74 12.09 3.32
N ALA A 35 -19.08 11.01 2.91
CA ALA A 35 -19.23 10.39 1.61
C ALA A 35 -20.50 9.53 1.48
N LYS A 36 -21.19 9.26 2.59
CA LYS A 36 -22.33 8.32 2.68
C LYS A 36 -21.97 6.92 2.14
N HIS A 37 -20.71 6.53 2.26
CA HIS A 37 -20.20 5.27 1.73
C HIS A 37 -19.03 4.76 2.59
N PRO A 38 -19.11 3.56 3.18
CA PRO A 38 -18.07 3.04 4.09
C PRO A 38 -16.75 2.75 3.36
N VAL A 39 -16.80 2.48 2.06
CA VAL A 39 -15.63 2.22 1.22
C VAL A 39 -15.34 3.44 0.34
N PHE A 40 -15.48 4.66 0.87
CA PHE A 40 -15.31 5.91 0.09
C PHE A 40 -13.95 6.01 -0.62
N PHE A 41 -12.92 5.35 -0.08
CA PHE A 41 -11.58 5.37 -0.65
C PHE A 41 -11.47 4.57 -1.95
N SER A 42 -12.43 3.70 -2.30
CA SER A 42 -12.36 2.87 -3.51
C SER A 42 -12.46 3.65 -4.82
N VAL A 43 -12.83 4.93 -4.76
CA VAL A 43 -13.01 5.79 -5.94
C VAL A 43 -11.95 6.88 -6.09
N VAL A 44 -10.96 6.94 -5.18
CA VAL A 44 -9.94 8.02 -5.18
C VAL A 44 -9.01 7.92 -6.39
N ASN A 45 -8.62 6.69 -6.77
CA ASN A 45 -7.77 6.39 -7.91
C ASN A 45 -8.51 5.45 -8.89
N PRO A 46 -9.45 5.96 -9.72
CA PRO A 46 -10.34 5.13 -10.53
C PRO A 46 -9.62 4.30 -11.60
N ALA A 47 -8.42 4.70 -12.01
CA ALA A 47 -7.60 3.95 -12.96
C ALA A 47 -7.00 2.66 -12.34
N ILE A 48 -6.98 2.56 -11.00
CA ILE A 48 -6.40 1.43 -10.28
C ILE A 48 -7.53 0.61 -9.65
N LYS A 49 -7.49 -0.71 -9.82
CA LYS A 49 -8.47 -1.62 -9.19
C LYS A 49 -8.53 -1.35 -7.68
N SER A 50 -9.75 -1.17 -7.16
CA SER A 50 -10.00 -0.86 -5.74
C SER A 50 -9.21 0.34 -5.20
N SER A 51 -8.86 1.29 -6.08
CA SER A 51 -8.06 2.48 -5.77
C SER A 51 -6.67 2.21 -5.19
N GLY A 52 -6.11 1.02 -5.43
CA GLY A 52 -4.78 0.65 -4.91
C GLY A 52 -4.77 0.27 -3.43
N ASN A 53 -5.84 -0.38 -2.95
CA ASN A 53 -5.96 -0.83 -1.56
C ASN A 53 -5.08 -2.04 -1.20
N GLY A 54 -4.22 -2.51 -2.10
CA GLY A 54 -3.31 -3.64 -1.93
C GLY A 54 -3.85 -4.96 -2.51
N SER A 55 -5.06 -4.97 -3.07
CA SER A 55 -5.63 -6.14 -3.76
C SER A 55 -5.40 -6.13 -5.29
N GLU A 56 -4.81 -5.07 -5.80
CA GLU A 56 -4.50 -4.90 -7.22
C GLU A 56 -3.20 -5.59 -7.64
N SER A 57 -3.09 -5.89 -8.94
CA SER A 57 -1.83 -6.35 -9.51
C SER A 57 -0.88 -5.16 -9.70
N LYS A 58 0.28 -5.19 -9.02
CA LYS A 58 1.34 -4.19 -9.22
C LYS A 58 1.78 -4.11 -10.69
N PHE A 59 1.81 -5.25 -11.39
CA PHE A 59 2.14 -5.30 -12.81
C PHE A 59 1.10 -4.56 -13.67
N ALA A 60 -0.20 -4.79 -13.39
CA ALA A 60 -1.27 -4.09 -14.10
C ALA A 60 -1.25 -2.58 -13.81
N THR A 61 -1.02 -2.19 -12.56
CA THR A 61 -0.87 -0.77 -12.17
C THR A 61 0.32 -0.13 -12.87
N LEU A 62 1.48 -0.81 -12.94
CA LEU A 62 2.64 -0.32 -13.69
C LEU A 62 2.32 -0.15 -15.18
N ALA A 63 1.50 -1.02 -15.78
CA ALA A 63 1.13 -0.92 -17.19
C ALA A 63 0.36 0.37 -17.53
N LEU A 64 -0.26 1.04 -16.54
CA LEU A 64 -0.91 2.35 -16.71
C LEU A 64 0.09 3.49 -17.00
N ILE A 65 1.36 3.30 -16.66
CA ILE A 65 2.41 4.31 -16.82
C ILE A 65 2.98 4.26 -18.25
N PRO A 66 3.25 5.43 -18.89
CA PRO A 66 3.90 5.49 -20.21
C PRO A 66 5.24 4.74 -20.24
N ASN A 67 5.55 4.12 -21.38
CA ASN A 67 6.72 3.23 -21.55
C ASN A 67 8.07 3.89 -21.21
N ASN A 68 8.22 5.18 -21.45
CA ASN A 68 9.44 5.93 -21.19
C ASN A 68 9.75 6.13 -19.69
N PHE A 69 8.76 5.95 -18.81
CA PHE A 69 8.93 6.06 -17.36
C PHE A 69 8.92 4.71 -16.63
N LYS A 70 8.75 3.60 -17.35
CA LYS A 70 8.75 2.26 -16.77
C LYS A 70 10.17 1.72 -16.65
N PRO A 71 10.54 1.11 -15.50
CA PRO A 71 11.80 0.39 -15.41
C PRO A 71 11.81 -0.80 -16.37
N LYS A 72 12.99 -1.16 -16.88
CA LYS A 72 13.14 -2.41 -17.63
C LYS A 72 12.90 -3.59 -16.67
N SER A 73 11.97 -4.46 -17.04
CA SER A 73 11.60 -5.63 -16.23
C SER A 73 11.30 -6.81 -17.14
N VAL A 74 11.58 -8.02 -16.65
CA VAL A 74 11.19 -9.28 -17.29
C VAL A 74 10.05 -9.88 -16.48
N LEU A 75 8.95 -10.24 -17.14
CA LEU A 75 7.88 -11.00 -16.51
C LEU A 75 8.29 -12.47 -16.46
N HIS A 76 8.59 -12.97 -15.26
CA HIS A 76 8.80 -14.39 -15.02
C HIS A 76 7.46 -15.05 -14.68
N LYS A 77 7.06 -16.08 -15.43
CA LYS A 77 5.83 -16.83 -15.13
C LYS A 77 6.13 -17.84 -14.02
N VAL A 78 5.08 -18.24 -13.30
CA VAL A 78 5.24 -19.36 -12.36
C VAL A 78 5.69 -20.59 -13.15
N ASP A 79 6.63 -21.35 -12.61
CA ASP A 79 7.20 -22.57 -13.18
C ASP A 79 7.87 -22.45 -14.56
N SER A 80 8.14 -21.23 -15.06
CA SER A 80 9.02 -21.06 -16.22
C SER A 80 10.49 -21.24 -15.82
N SER A 81 11.31 -21.78 -16.71
CA SER A 81 12.76 -21.72 -16.55
C SER A 81 13.24 -20.28 -16.80
N PHE A 82 14.17 -19.81 -15.96
CA PHE A 82 14.82 -18.52 -16.12
C PHE A 82 16.30 -18.73 -16.43
N SER A 83 16.77 -18.13 -17.51
CA SER A 83 18.20 -18.04 -17.86
C SER A 83 18.57 -16.57 -18.00
N ILE A 84 19.67 -16.18 -17.36
CA ILE A 84 20.27 -14.83 -17.46
C ILE A 84 21.24 -14.81 -18.64
#